data_AF-A0A952VU34-F1
#
_entry.id   AF-A0A952VU34-F1
#
_cell.length_a   1.000
_cell.length_b   1.000
_cell.length_c   1.000
_cell.angle_alpha   90.00
_cell.angle_beta   90.00
_cell.angle_gamma   90.00
#
_symmetry.space_group_name_H-M   'P 1'
#
loop_
_entity.id
_entity.type
_entity.pdbx_description
1 polymer ?
#
loop_
_entity_poly.entity_id
_entity_poly.type
_entity_poly.pdbx_seq_one_letter_code
_entity_poly.pdbx_strand_id
1 'polypeptide(L)'
;MIDRTHQLPIGRQCQLLQLARSTAYYQSRPVSETTLMLMRRIDELHLQYPFAGARMLRDVLRRERYRVGRRQVATMMRRMGITAVYRTPRTSRRYLAHRIYLYLLHPEPPIAKRRMLLNPIPQPLQPGRRDLGGAVLRSPGANPPGSRRTPGDCVVPRHPTRRPSRVGCRPVQRVGFQRLP
;
A
#
# COMPACT_ATOMS: atom_id res chain seq x y z
N MET A 1 29.34 -18.16 -25.20
CA MET A 1 28.13 -18.10 -26.04
C MET A 1 27.54 -19.52 -26.08
N ILE A 2 26.22 -19.69 -26.00
CA ILE A 2 25.58 -21.02 -26.02
C ILE A 2 25.20 -21.31 -27.46
N ASP A 3 25.78 -22.36 -28.04
CA ASP A 3 25.62 -22.70 -29.45
C ASP A 3 24.87 -24.02 -29.63
N ARG A 4 23.79 -23.98 -30.43
CA ARG A 4 22.92 -25.15 -30.66
C ARG A 4 23.54 -26.19 -31.61
N THR A 5 24.55 -25.78 -32.37
CA THR A 5 25.25 -26.60 -33.37
C THR A 5 26.51 -27.26 -32.82
N HIS A 6 26.85 -27.01 -31.56
CA HIS A 6 28.04 -27.58 -30.93
C HIS A 6 27.83 -29.05 -30.54
N GLN A 7 28.92 -29.82 -30.43
CA GLN A 7 28.87 -31.28 -30.17
C GLN A 7 28.32 -31.61 -28.77
N LEU A 8 28.49 -30.70 -27.79
CA LEU A 8 27.92 -30.88 -26.45
C LEU A 8 26.44 -30.50 -26.41
N PRO A 9 25.58 -31.25 -25.71
CA PRO A 9 24.18 -30.87 -25.56
C PRO A 9 24.02 -29.57 -24.78
N ILE A 10 23.00 -28.77 -25.09
CA ILE A 10 22.71 -27.47 -24.45
C ILE A 10 22.70 -27.58 -22.91
N GLY A 11 22.18 -28.67 -22.36
CA GLY A 11 22.20 -28.91 -20.91
C GLY A 11 23.61 -28.98 -20.32
N ARG A 12 24.55 -29.60 -21.02
CA ARG A 12 25.96 -29.70 -20.58
C ARG A 12 26.69 -28.37 -20.75
N GLN A 13 26.43 -27.65 -21.84
CA GLN A 13 26.94 -26.29 -22.02
C GLN A 13 26.48 -25.35 -20.91
N CYS A 14 25.19 -25.40 -20.53
CA CYS A 14 24.65 -24.62 -19.42
C CYS A 14 25.26 -25.01 -18.07
N GLN A 15 25.49 -26.30 -17.81
CA GLN A 15 26.17 -26.77 -16.59
C GLN A 15 27.61 -26.23 -16.50
N LEU A 16 28.37 -26.28 -17.59
CA LEU A 16 29.74 -25.76 -17.63
C LEU A 16 29.79 -24.25 -17.40
N LEU A 17 28.82 -23.52 -17.93
CA LEU A 17 28.68 -22.07 -17.75
C LEU A 17 27.98 -21.68 -16.43
N GLN A 18 27.57 -22.65 -15.61
CA GLN A 18 26.79 -22.44 -14.39
C GLN A 18 25.51 -21.60 -14.59
N LEU A 19 24.86 -21.76 -15.76
CA LEU A 19 23.61 -21.11 -16.10
C LEU A 19 22.43 -22.09 -16.01
N ALA A 20 21.26 -21.59 -15.64
CA ALA A 20 20.03 -22.38 -15.69
C ALA A 20 19.69 -22.72 -17.15
N ARG A 21 19.25 -23.96 -17.43
CA ARG A 21 18.89 -24.40 -18.80
C ARG A 21 17.83 -23.50 -19.47
N SER A 22 16.96 -22.87 -18.69
CA SER A 22 15.93 -21.96 -19.18
C SER A 22 16.48 -20.70 -19.86
N THR A 23 17.66 -20.21 -19.46
CA THR A 23 18.26 -19.00 -20.05
C THR A 23 18.69 -19.24 -21.49
N ALA A 24 19.13 -20.46 -21.83
CA ALA A 24 19.53 -20.84 -23.19
C ALA A 24 18.40 -20.73 -24.23
N TYR A 25 17.15 -20.84 -23.79
CA TYR A 25 15.98 -20.73 -24.66
C TYR A 25 15.38 -19.31 -24.68
N TYR A 26 15.76 -18.46 -23.72
CA TYR A 26 15.25 -17.11 -23.65
C TYR A 26 15.92 -16.24 -24.71
N GLN A 27 15.13 -15.73 -25.66
CA GLN A 27 15.56 -14.68 -26.57
C GLN A 27 15.11 -13.33 -26.01
N SER A 28 16.07 -12.40 -25.89
CA SER A 28 15.78 -11.03 -25.47
C SER A 28 14.82 -10.40 -26.46
N ARG A 29 13.64 -9.99 -25.98
CA ARG A 29 12.68 -9.25 -26.80
C ARG A 29 13.05 -7.76 -26.79
N PRO A 30 13.31 -7.14 -27.95
CA PRO A 30 13.53 -5.70 -28.00
C PRO A 30 12.27 -4.96 -27.52
N VAL A 31 12.47 -3.79 -26.95
CA VAL A 31 11.38 -2.91 -26.53
C VAL A 31 10.75 -2.30 -27.77
N SER A 32 9.41 -2.26 -27.85
CA SER A 32 8.73 -1.63 -29.00
C SER A 32 9.01 -0.14 -29.07
N GLU A 33 9.12 0.42 -30.28
CA GLU A 33 9.37 1.85 -30.50
C GLU A 33 8.33 2.74 -29.79
N THR A 34 7.06 2.32 -29.83
CA THR A 34 5.97 2.98 -29.11
C THR A 34 6.18 3.04 -27.60
N THR A 35 6.81 2.01 -27.02
CA THR A 35 7.14 1.96 -25.60
C THR A 35 8.34 2.85 -25.30
N LEU A 36 9.33 2.92 -26.19
CA LEU A 36 10.48 3.82 -26.04
C LEU A 36 10.05 5.29 -26.07
N MET A 37 9.16 5.67 -26.99
CA MET A 37 8.59 7.02 -27.04
C MET A 37 7.84 7.37 -25.75
N LEU A 38 7.04 6.44 -25.21
CA LEU A 38 6.36 6.64 -23.93
C LEU A 38 7.33 6.71 -22.75
N MET A 39 8.43 5.95 -22.77
CA MET A 39 9.48 6.01 -21.75
C MET A 39 10.14 7.39 -21.72
N ARG A 40 10.51 7.94 -22.89
CA ARG A 40 11.06 9.30 -23.02
C ARG A 40 10.09 10.35 -22.48
N ARG A 41 8.81 10.25 -22.86
CA ARG A 41 7.79 11.20 -22.38
C ARG A 41 7.58 11.12 -20.87
N ILE A 42 7.61 9.92 -20.29
CA ILE A 42 7.51 9.74 -18.83
C ILE A 42 8.71 10.36 -18.12
N ASP A 43 9.91 10.25 -18.70
CA ASP A 43 11.13 10.83 -18.14
C ASP A 43 11.05 12.37 -18.10
N GLU A 44 10.64 13.00 -19.21
CA GLU A 44 10.37 14.44 -19.27
C GLU A 44 9.34 14.90 -18.22
N LEU A 45 8.24 14.15 -18.07
CA LEU A 45 7.22 14.45 -17.08
C LEU A 45 7.72 14.25 -15.64
N HIS A 46 8.65 13.32 -15.41
CA HIS A 46 9.22 13.11 -14.09
C HIS A 46 10.15 14.25 -13.68
N LEU A 47 10.93 14.80 -14.62
CA LEU A 47 11.75 15.99 -14.38
C LEU A 47 10.89 17.21 -14.03
N GLN A 48 9.73 17.37 -14.68
CA GLN A 48 8.79 18.46 -14.38
C GLN A 48 8.02 18.23 -13.07
N TYR A 49 7.64 16.98 -12.80
CA TYR A 49 6.76 16.62 -11.67
C TYR A 49 7.35 15.43 -10.88
N PRO A 50 8.37 15.66 -10.03
CA PRO A 50 9.05 14.58 -9.30
C PRO A 50 8.13 13.83 -8.32
N PHE A 51 7.02 14.45 -7.90
CA PHE A 51 6.01 13.86 -7.02
C PHE A 51 4.96 13.01 -7.77
N ALA A 52 4.92 13.07 -9.09
CA ALA A 52 3.90 12.39 -9.89
C ALA A 52 4.17 10.88 -9.97
N GLY A 53 3.36 10.10 -9.25
CA GLY A 53 3.37 8.64 -9.35
C GLY A 53 2.61 8.11 -10.57
N ALA A 54 2.62 6.79 -10.74
CA ALA A 54 1.99 6.11 -11.89
C ALA A 54 0.49 6.42 -12.09
N ARG A 55 -0.23 6.82 -11.03
CA ARG A 55 -1.63 7.26 -11.12
C ARG A 55 -1.76 8.61 -11.81
N MET A 56 -0.97 9.59 -11.37
CA MET A 56 -0.98 10.95 -11.92
C MET A 56 -0.44 10.96 -13.34
N LEU A 57 0.69 10.29 -13.58
CA LEU A 57 1.29 10.20 -14.91
C LEU A 57 0.36 9.54 -15.94
N ARG A 58 -0.40 8.51 -15.54
CA ARG A 58 -1.44 7.94 -16.41
C ARG A 58 -2.45 8.99 -16.83
N ASP A 59 -2.89 9.85 -15.91
CA ASP A 59 -3.94 10.83 -16.20
C ASP A 59 -3.41 11.97 -17.07
N VAL A 60 -2.16 12.39 -16.88
CA VAL A 60 -1.46 13.34 -17.76
C VAL A 60 -1.30 12.76 -19.16
N LEU A 61 -0.77 11.54 -19.29
CA LEU A 61 -0.60 10.88 -20.59
C LEU A 61 -1.94 10.65 -21.30
N ARG A 62 -3.03 10.40 -20.55
CA ARG A 62 -4.38 10.30 -21.12
C ARG A 62 -4.90 11.63 -21.66
N ARG A 63 -4.57 12.75 -21.00
CA ARG A 63 -4.90 14.10 -21.50
C ARG A 63 -4.12 14.41 -22.78
N GLU A 64 -2.88 13.94 -22.87
CA GLU A 64 -2.03 13.98 -24.06
C GLU A 64 -2.45 12.96 -25.15
N ARG A 65 -3.63 12.34 -25.03
CA ARG A 65 -4.23 11.38 -25.99
C ARG A 65 -3.53 10.01 -26.09
N TYR A 66 -2.60 9.68 -25.19
CA TYR A 66 -2.05 8.33 -25.12
C TYR A 66 -3.01 7.35 -24.43
N ARG A 67 -3.29 6.22 -25.09
CA ARG A 67 -4.10 5.12 -24.52
C ARG A 67 -3.25 4.23 -23.61
N VAL A 68 -2.87 4.73 -22.43
CA VAL A 68 -2.06 4.00 -21.45
C VAL A 68 -2.82 3.63 -20.17
N GLY A 69 -2.45 2.47 -19.61
CA GLY A 69 -2.99 1.96 -18.34
C GLY A 69 -2.02 2.16 -17.16
N ARG A 70 -2.55 2.14 -15.94
CA ARG A 70 -1.73 2.29 -14.70
C ARG A 70 -0.60 1.26 -14.61
N ARG A 71 -0.88 -0.02 -14.92
CA ARG A 71 0.11 -1.11 -14.84
C ARG A 71 1.25 -0.88 -15.83
N GLN A 72 0.93 -0.38 -17.02
CA GLN A 72 1.91 -0.11 -18.07
C GLN A 72 2.86 1.00 -17.64
N VAL A 73 2.33 2.12 -17.16
CA VAL A 73 3.13 3.24 -16.61
C VAL A 73 3.97 2.78 -15.43
N ALA A 74 3.40 2.03 -14.48
CA ALA A 74 4.14 1.52 -13.33
C ALA A 74 5.27 0.54 -13.72
N THR A 75 5.11 -0.24 -14.79
CA THR A 75 6.17 -1.11 -15.31
C THR A 75 7.26 -0.31 -16.00
N MET A 76 6.92 0.73 -16.77
CA MET A 76 7.92 1.63 -17.36
C MET A 76 8.72 2.36 -16.28
N MET A 77 8.06 2.95 -15.28
CA MET A 77 8.74 3.60 -14.15
C MET A 77 9.72 2.65 -13.44
N ARG A 78 9.28 1.41 -13.16
CA ARG A 78 10.16 0.39 -12.54
C ARG A 78 11.33 0.01 -13.43
N ARG A 79 11.12 -0.14 -14.75
CA ARG A 79 12.20 -0.44 -15.70
C ARG A 79 13.23 0.69 -15.80
N MET A 80 12.79 1.93 -15.67
CA MET A 80 13.67 3.11 -15.71
C MET A 80 14.27 3.49 -14.34
N GLY A 81 13.86 2.82 -13.25
CA GLY A 81 14.31 3.18 -11.90
C GLY A 81 13.68 4.47 -11.35
N ILE A 82 12.62 4.98 -11.98
CA ILE A 82 11.95 6.22 -11.60
C ILE A 82 10.95 5.96 -10.48
N THR A 83 11.01 6.76 -9.41
CA THR A 83 10.06 6.69 -8.30
C THR A 83 9.53 8.07 -7.96
N ALA A 84 8.26 8.15 -7.57
CA ALA A 84 7.69 9.41 -7.12
C ALA A 84 8.29 9.80 -5.76
N VAL A 85 8.82 11.02 -5.69
CA VAL A 85 9.39 11.60 -4.48
C VAL A 85 8.25 12.22 -3.68
N TYR A 86 7.88 11.59 -2.57
CA TYR A 86 6.90 12.12 -1.62
C TYR A 86 7.38 11.93 -0.20
N ARG A 87 6.94 12.80 0.71
CA ARG A 87 7.13 12.59 2.15
C ARG A 87 6.31 11.39 2.57
N THR A 88 6.99 10.29 2.91
CA THR A 88 6.30 9.12 3.46
C THR A 88 5.60 9.54 4.75
N PRO A 89 4.31 9.19 4.93
CA PRO A 89 3.65 9.42 6.21
C PRO A 89 4.45 8.71 7.31
N ARG A 90 4.61 9.37 8.47
CA ARG A 90 5.31 8.79 9.64
C ARG A 90 4.46 7.70 10.30
N THR A 91 4.13 6.64 9.56
CA THR A 91 3.31 5.50 10.01
C THR A 91 3.97 4.69 11.11
N SER A 92 5.29 4.83 11.28
CA SER A 92 6.04 4.28 12.41
C SER A 92 5.80 5.02 13.73
N ARG A 93 5.37 6.29 13.68
CA ARG A 93 5.03 7.04 14.89
C ARG A 93 3.60 6.72 15.28
N ARG A 94 3.48 5.84 16.28
CA ARG A 94 2.21 5.55 16.95
C ARG A 94 1.68 6.82 17.62
N TYR A 95 0.38 7.07 17.46
CA TYR A 95 -0.34 8.00 18.34
C TYR A 95 -0.49 7.34 19.72
N LEU A 96 -0.05 8.04 20.77
CA LEU A 96 0.10 7.50 22.13
C LEU A 96 -1.17 6.84 22.67
N ALA A 97 -2.35 7.30 22.26
CA ALA A 97 -3.64 6.77 22.73
C ALA A 97 -4.09 5.45 22.08
N HIS A 98 -3.48 4.98 20.98
CA HIS A 98 -3.94 3.76 20.30
C HIS A 98 -3.40 2.49 20.96
N ARG A 99 -4.23 1.62 21.55
CA ARG A 99 -3.77 0.38 22.23
C ARG A 99 -2.95 -0.53 21.30
N ILE A 100 -1.83 -1.08 21.79
CA ILE A 100 -1.06 -2.11 21.05
C ILE A 100 -1.80 -3.43 21.22
N TYR A 101 -2.24 -4.02 20.12
CA TYR A 101 -2.78 -5.38 20.09
C TYR A 101 -1.62 -6.34 19.85
N LEU A 102 -1.41 -7.26 20.80
CA LEU A 102 -0.52 -8.40 20.59
C LEU A 102 -1.15 -9.29 19.53
N TYR A 103 -0.40 -9.59 18.48
CA TYR A 103 -0.86 -10.50 17.42
C TYR A 103 -0.99 -11.91 18.01
N LEU A 104 -2.12 -12.59 17.77
CA LEU A 104 -2.42 -13.93 18.32
C LEU A 104 -1.68 -15.07 17.60
N LEU A 105 -0.92 -14.79 16.53
CA LEU A 105 -0.25 -15.79 15.70
C LEU A 105 1.06 -16.31 16.32
N HIS A 106 1.52 -15.71 17.42
CA HIS A 106 2.72 -16.13 18.13
C HIS A 106 2.41 -16.33 19.62
N PRO A 107 2.77 -17.48 20.23
CA PRO A 107 2.58 -17.70 21.66
C PRO A 107 3.49 -16.82 22.53
N GLU A 108 4.53 -16.21 21.94
CA GLU A 108 5.54 -15.43 22.66
C GLU A 108 5.36 -13.92 22.42
N PRO A 109 5.31 -13.10 23.48
CA PRO A 109 5.26 -11.64 23.35
C PRO A 109 6.58 -11.08 22.81
N PRO A 110 6.55 -9.97 22.03
CA PRO A 110 7.75 -9.35 21.48
C PRO A 110 8.73 -8.93 22.59
N ILE A 111 10.03 -9.12 22.33
CA ILE A 111 11.17 -8.99 23.26
C ILE A 111 11.13 -7.70 24.11
N ALA A 112 10.61 -6.61 23.55
CA ALA A 112 10.44 -5.32 24.24
C ALA A 112 9.57 -5.38 25.51
N LYS A 113 8.68 -6.39 25.65
CA LYS A 113 7.87 -6.59 26.87
C LYS A 113 8.40 -7.64 27.83
N ARG A 114 9.32 -8.52 27.40
CA ARG A 114 9.91 -9.54 28.29
C ARG A 114 10.62 -8.86 29.48
N ARG A 115 11.29 -7.74 29.20
CA ARG A 115 12.02 -6.93 30.20
C ARG A 115 11.13 -6.15 31.18
N MET A 116 9.87 -5.89 30.83
CA MET A 116 8.90 -5.14 31.66
C MET A 116 8.05 -6.06 32.55
N LEU A 117 7.95 -7.34 32.19
CA LEU A 117 7.28 -8.37 32.99
C LEU A 117 8.21 -9.04 34.01
N LEU A 118 9.53 -8.96 33.80
CA LEU A 118 10.53 -9.58 34.68
C LEU A 118 10.97 -8.69 35.85
N ASN A 119 10.68 -7.38 35.83
CA ASN A 119 10.96 -6.45 36.92
C ASN A 119 9.75 -5.53 37.16
N PRO A 120 8.84 -5.85 38.09
CA PRO A 120 7.81 -4.90 38.48
C PRO A 120 8.46 -3.65 39.07
N ILE A 121 7.99 -2.46 38.65
CA ILE A 121 8.32 -1.19 39.30
C ILE A 121 8.02 -1.37 40.80
N PRO A 122 8.96 -1.06 41.72
CA PRO A 122 8.68 -1.21 43.14
C PRO A 122 7.45 -0.36 43.49
N GLN A 123 6.45 -0.98 44.11
CA GLN A 123 5.29 -0.25 44.60
C GLN A 123 5.78 0.83 45.58
N PRO A 124 5.28 2.08 45.49
CA PRO A 124 5.65 3.09 46.46
C PRO A 124 5.25 2.61 47.86
N LEU A 125 6.21 2.62 48.79
CA LEU A 125 5.95 2.38 50.22
C LEU A 125 4.83 3.32 50.66
N GLN A 126 3.72 2.75 51.14
CA GLN A 126 2.64 3.54 51.73
C GLN A 126 3.20 4.26 52.97
N PRO A 127 3.18 5.60 53.04
CA PRO A 127 3.60 6.29 54.25
C PRO A 127 2.56 6.03 55.36
N GLY A 128 3.08 5.67 56.54
CA GLY A 128 2.31 5.25 57.70
C GLY A 128 1.30 6.30 58.18
N ARG A 129 0.17 5.79 58.70
CA ARG A 129 -0.85 6.53 59.44
C ARG A 129 -0.19 7.43 60.49
N ARG A 130 -0.48 8.73 60.43
CA ARG A 130 -0.44 9.60 61.62
C ARG A 130 -1.83 10.13 61.84
N ASP A 131 -2.40 9.68 62.95
CA ASP A 131 -3.59 10.21 63.56
C ASP A 131 -3.33 11.66 63.99
N LEU A 132 -4.14 12.60 63.52
CA LEU A 132 -4.53 13.80 64.28
C LEU A 132 -5.95 14.18 63.86
N GLY A 133 -6.88 14.05 64.80
CA GLY A 133 -8.27 14.47 64.65
C GLY A 133 -8.43 15.99 64.68
N GLY A 134 -9.57 16.46 64.17
CA GLY A 134 -10.05 17.82 64.40
C GLY A 134 -10.93 18.40 63.31
N ALA A 135 -12.25 18.25 63.48
CA ALA A 135 -13.36 19.11 63.01
C ALA A 135 -13.43 19.49 61.50
N VAL A 136 -14.27 18.85 60.70
CA VAL A 136 -15.71 19.17 60.49
C VAL A 136 -15.97 20.63 60.12
N LEU A 137 -16.24 20.87 58.82
CA LEU A 137 -17.41 21.62 58.39
C LEU A 137 -17.90 21.06 57.05
N ARG A 138 -19.18 20.70 57.05
CA ARG A 138 -19.95 20.08 55.96
C ARG A 138 -20.08 21.02 54.76
N SER A 139 -20.11 20.44 53.57
CA SER A 139 -21.20 20.69 52.61
C SER A 139 -21.42 19.47 51.71
N PRO A 140 -22.66 19.18 51.29
CA PRO A 140 -23.06 17.86 50.81
C PRO A 140 -23.12 17.76 49.27
N GLY A 141 -22.82 16.56 48.77
CA GLY A 141 -23.53 15.93 47.66
C GLY A 141 -23.11 16.28 46.22
N ALA A 142 -22.36 15.38 45.57
CA ALA A 142 -22.86 14.58 44.42
C ALA A 142 -21.72 13.82 43.68
N ASN A 143 -21.88 12.49 43.67
CA ASN A 143 -21.34 11.36 42.87
C ASN A 143 -20.40 11.57 41.65
N PRO A 144 -19.44 10.65 41.40
CA PRO A 144 -18.61 10.61 40.18
C PRO A 144 -19.15 9.58 39.13
N PRO A 145 -18.42 9.29 38.04
CA PRO A 145 -18.65 9.81 36.68
C PRO A 145 -19.40 8.85 35.75
N GLY A 146 -20.26 9.38 34.89
CA GLY A 146 -21.04 8.60 33.91
C GLY A 146 -21.13 9.24 32.52
N SER A 147 -20.35 8.69 31.59
CA SER A 147 -20.64 8.52 30.15
C SER A 147 -21.20 9.67 29.26
N ARG A 148 -20.43 9.97 28.20
CA ARG A 148 -20.87 10.28 26.81
C ARG A 148 -21.65 11.60 26.57
N ARG A 149 -20.99 12.58 25.94
CA ARG A 149 -21.14 12.92 24.50
C ARG A 149 -20.24 14.12 24.15
N THR A 150 -19.69 14.04 22.94
CA THR A 150 -18.70 14.92 22.32
C THR A 150 -19.27 16.29 21.96
N PRO A 151 -18.49 17.38 22.10
CA PRO A 151 -18.74 18.62 21.37
C PRO A 151 -18.19 18.45 19.95
N GLY A 152 -19.03 18.67 18.94
CA GLY A 152 -18.57 18.68 17.55
C GLY A 152 -19.58 18.12 16.58
N ASP A 153 -20.74 18.78 16.49
CA ASP A 153 -21.49 18.84 15.23
C ASP A 153 -20.61 19.54 14.18
N CYS A 154 -19.70 18.78 13.56
CA CYS A 154 -19.22 19.10 12.22
C CYS A 154 -20.18 18.41 11.25
N VAL A 155 -21.25 19.13 10.91
CA VAL A 155 -22.11 18.83 9.78
C VAL A 155 -21.22 18.85 8.52
N VAL A 156 -20.79 17.68 8.07
CA VAL A 156 -20.27 17.53 6.71
C VAL A 156 -21.49 17.51 5.78
N PRO A 157 -21.65 18.47 4.85
CA PRO A 157 -22.72 18.41 3.86
C PRO A 157 -22.52 17.16 2.99
N ARG A 158 -23.47 16.23 3.07
CA ARG A 158 -23.59 15.11 2.13
C ARG A 158 -23.94 15.68 0.76
N HIS A 159 -22.97 15.71 -0.15
CA HIS A 159 -23.28 15.92 -1.57
C HIS A 159 -24.24 14.82 -2.04
N PRO A 160 -25.34 15.18 -2.74
CA PRO A 160 -26.24 14.19 -3.31
C PRO A 160 -25.54 13.48 -4.46
N THR A 161 -25.21 12.21 -4.28
CA THR A 161 -24.85 11.32 -5.37
C THR A 161 -26.06 11.18 -6.30
N ARG A 162 -25.98 11.80 -7.49
CA ARG A 162 -26.85 11.49 -8.63
C ARG A 162 -26.79 9.98 -8.90
N ARG A 163 -27.93 9.31 -8.76
CA ARG A 163 -28.17 7.98 -9.35
C ARG A 163 -28.04 8.09 -10.88
N PRO A 164 -27.23 7.29 -11.58
CA PRO A 164 -27.45 7.04 -12.99
C PRO A 164 -28.60 6.03 -13.15
N SER A 165 -29.67 6.48 -13.79
CA SER A 165 -30.79 5.65 -14.23
C SER A 165 -30.34 4.58 -15.23
N ARG A 166 -30.87 3.36 -15.01
CA ARG A 166 -30.91 2.17 -15.87
C ARG A 166 -30.59 2.42 -17.36
N VAL A 167 -29.48 1.84 -17.84
CA VAL A 167 -29.30 1.53 -19.26
C VAL A 167 -29.96 0.18 -19.53
N GLY A 168 -30.93 0.16 -20.43
CA GLY A 168 -31.61 -1.05 -20.87
C GLY A 168 -30.66 -2.02 -21.56
N CYS A 169 -30.72 -3.28 -21.14
CA CYS A 169 -30.15 -4.39 -21.87
C CYS A 169 -30.88 -4.52 -23.22
N ARG A 170 -30.21 -4.20 -24.33
CA ARG A 170 -30.67 -4.61 -25.66
C ARG A 170 -30.26 -6.08 -25.88
N PRO A 171 -31.16 -6.96 -26.34
CA PRO A 171 -30.82 -8.33 -26.67
C PRO A 171 -29.91 -8.38 -27.91
N VAL A 172 -28.84 -9.18 -27.82
CA VAL A 172 -27.92 -9.48 -28.92
C VAL A 172 -28.67 -10.36 -29.93
N GLN A 173 -28.85 -9.84 -31.15
CA GLN A 173 -29.39 -10.61 -32.27
C GLN A 173 -28.38 -11.69 -32.67
N ARG A 174 -28.84 -12.94 -32.74
CA ARG A 174 -28.13 -14.06 -33.38
C ARG A 174 -27.99 -13.74 -34.87
N VAL A 175 -26.77 -13.49 -35.33
CA VAL A 175 -26.47 -13.43 -36.76
C VAL A 175 -26.35 -14.87 -37.26
N GLY A 176 -27.26 -15.26 -38.16
CA GLY A 176 -27.27 -16.57 -38.79
C GLY A 176 -26.07 -16.75 -39.72
N PHE A 177 -25.42 -17.90 -39.61
CA PHE A 177 -24.48 -18.42 -40.60
C PHE A 177 -25.27 -18.79 -41.87
N GLN A 178 -25.21 -17.94 -42.89
CA GLN A 178 -25.62 -18.33 -44.24
C GLN A 178 -24.43 -19.00 -44.92
N ARG A 179 -24.63 -20.25 -45.35
CA ARG A 179 -23.78 -20.93 -46.33
C ARG A 179 -23.90 -20.18 -47.67
N LEU A 180 -22.77 -19.82 -48.25
CA LEU A 180 -22.69 -19.39 -49.65
C LEU A 180 -22.67 -20.63 -50.57
N PRO A 181 -23.18 -20.51 -51.80
CA PRO A 181 -23.33 -21.60 -52.77
C PRO A 181 -22.00 -22.11 -53.32
#